data_AF-A0A8J7Q6Q8-F1
#
_entry.id   AF-A0A8J7Q6Q8-F1
#
_cell.length_a   1.000
_cell.length_b   1.000
_cell.length_c   1.000
_cell.angle_alpha   90.00
_cell.angle_beta   90.00
_cell.angle_gamma   90.00
#
_symmetry.space_group_name_H-M   'P 1'
#
loop_
_entity.id
_entity.type
_entity.pdbx_description
1 polymer ?
#
loop_
_entity_poly.entity_id
_entity_poly.type
_entity_poly.pdbx_seq_one_letter_code
_entity_poly.pdbx_strand_id
1 'polypeptide(L)' 'RLTYELEKAGEAVKLTVVHEMDKPESKFIGAVSNGWPHILASLKSLLETGASLEETRRWCHG' A
#
# COMPACT_ATOMS: atom_id res chain seq x y z
N ARG A 1 10.52 -9.51 -1.13
CA ARG A 1 10.35 -8.94 -2.49
C ARG A 1 9.05 -8.18 -2.51
N LEU A 2 9.04 -6.98 -3.11
CA LEU A 2 7.84 -6.17 -3.27
C LEU A 2 7.68 -5.85 -4.75
N THR A 3 6.51 -6.14 -5.30
CA THR A 3 6.18 -5.96 -6.71
C THR A 3 4.93 -5.10 -6.81
N TYR A 4 4.97 -4.13 -7.72
CA TYR A 4 3.84 -3.26 -8.06
C TYR A 4 3.41 -3.56 -9.49
N GLU A 5 2.17 -3.98 -9.67
CA GLU A 5 1.57 -4.20 -10.99
C GLU A 5 0.49 -3.16 -11.23
N LEU A 6 0.57 -2.45 -12.35
CA LEU A 6 -0.37 -1.42 -12.74
C LEU A 6 -1.07 -1.86 -14.01
N GLU A 7 -2.40 -1.94 -13.96
CA GLU A 7 -3.24 -2.27 -15.10
C GLU A 7 -4.30 -1.19 -15.30
N LYS A 8 -4.62 -0.89 -16.57
CA LYS A 8 -5.67 0.07 -16.88
C LYS A 8 -7.04 -0.56 -16.56
N ALA A 9 -7.81 0.10 -15.71
CA ALA A 9 -9.15 -0.30 -15.31
C ALA A 9 -10.17 0.78 -15.70
N GLY A 10 -10.46 0.87 -17.00
CA GLY A 10 -11.31 1.92 -17.56
C GLY A 10 -10.67 3.30 -17.45
N GLU A 11 -11.31 4.20 -16.69
CA GLU A 11 -10.80 5.54 -16.36
C GLU A 11 -9.89 5.55 -15.12
N ALA A 12 -9.81 4.42 -14.41
CA ALA A 12 -8.95 4.23 -13.25
C ALA A 12 -7.74 3.34 -13.58
N VAL A 13 -6.79 3.28 -12.65
CA VAL A 13 -5.69 2.31 -12.67
C VAL A 13 -5.88 1.37 -11.49
N LYS A 14 -5.86 0.05 -11.77
CA LYS A 14 -5.78 -0.95 -10.71
C LYS A 14 -4.30 -1.16 -10.39
N LEU A 15 -3.98 -0.96 -9.12
CA LEU A 15 -2.66 -1.18 -8.56
C LEU A 15 -2.72 -2.46 -7.72
N THR A 16 -1.96 -3.47 -8.10
CA THR A 16 -1.75 -4.69 -7.31
C THR A 16 -0.39 -4.61 -6.63
N VAL A 17 -0.37 -4.81 -5.31
CA VAL A 17 0.87 -4.85 -4.54
C VAL A 17 1.10 -6.26 -4.06
N VAL A 18 2.15 -6.91 -4.56
CA VAL A 18 2.52 -8.27 -4.20
C VAL A 18 3.75 -8.21 -3.29
N HIS A 19 3.59 -8.63 -2.04
CA HIS A 19 4.68 -8.70 -1.08
C HIS A 19 4.99 -10.14 -0.72
N GLU A 20 6.14 -10.64 -1.16
CA GLU A 20 6.55 -12.04 -1.05
C GLU A 20 7.80 -12.18 -0.18
N MET A 21 7.88 -13.24 0.62
CA MET A 21 9.11 -13.60 1.33
C MET A 21 9.34 -15.11 1.36
N ASP A 22 10.60 -15.51 1.25
CA ASP A 22 11.06 -16.91 1.29
C ASP A 22 11.04 -17.54 2.69
N LYS A 23 10.10 -17.16 3.55
CA LYS A 23 9.91 -17.77 4.88
C LYS A 23 8.43 -18.14 5.11
N PRO A 24 8.10 -19.43 5.28
CA PRO A 24 6.77 -19.84 5.68
C PRO A 24 6.42 -19.30 7.07
N GLU A 25 5.16 -18.92 7.29
CA GLU A 25 4.60 -18.44 8.57
C GLU A 25 5.29 -17.23 9.20
N SER A 26 5.87 -16.37 8.37
CA SER A 26 6.46 -15.14 8.90
C SER A 26 5.38 -14.22 9.46
N LYS A 27 5.43 -13.99 10.78
CA LYS A 27 4.64 -12.97 11.49
C LYS A 27 4.70 -11.59 10.81
N PHE A 28 5.74 -11.34 10.03
CA PHE A 28 5.92 -10.13 9.24
C PHE A 28 4.87 -9.99 8.13
N ILE A 29 4.53 -11.05 7.38
CA ILE A 29 3.51 -10.95 6.31
C ILE A 29 2.14 -10.68 6.93
N GLY A 30 1.80 -11.33 8.04
CA GLY A 30 0.54 -11.07 8.74
C GLY A 30 0.41 -9.62 9.23
N ALA A 31 1.47 -9.06 9.82
CA ALA A 31 1.49 -7.67 10.27
C ALA A 31 1.44 -6.68 9.09
N VAL A 32 2.17 -6.96 8.01
CA VAL A 32 2.25 -6.10 6.83
C VAL A 32 0.92 -6.09 6.04
N SER A 33 0.20 -7.21 5.97
CA SER A 33 -1.12 -7.29 5.33
C SER A 33 -2.16 -6.36 5.95
N ASN A 34 -2.08 -6.08 7.26
CA ASN A 34 -2.96 -5.12 7.92
C ASN A 34 -2.61 -3.65 7.62
N GLY A 35 -1.33 -3.35 7.33
CA GLY A 35 -0.87 -1.99 7.04
C GLY A 35 -1.12 -1.53 5.60
N TRP A 36 -1.11 -2.46 4.64
CA TRP A 36 -1.28 -2.15 3.22
C TRP A 36 -2.57 -1.39 2.87
N PRO A 37 -3.76 -1.72 3.41
CA PRO A 37 -4.98 -0.96 3.14
C PRO A 37 -4.85 0.53 3.48
N HIS A 38 -4.19 0.87 4.60
CA HIS A 38 -3.98 2.26 5.02
C HIS A 38 -3.03 3.01 4.08
N ILE A 39 -1.94 2.36 3.64
CA ILE A 39 -0.99 2.92 2.68
C ILE A 39 -1.66 3.17 1.32
N LEU A 40 -2.44 2.20 0.83
CA LEU A 40 -3.16 2.31 -0.44
C LEU A 40 -4.23 3.41 -0.39
N ALA A 41 -4.97 3.53 0.71
CA ALA A 41 -5.93 4.61 0.92
C ALA A 41 -5.24 5.98 0.90
N SER A 42 -4.07 6.10 1.52
CA SER A 42 -3.32 7.36 1.51
C SER A 42 -2.78 7.72 0.14
N LEU A 43 -2.27 6.75 -0.61
CA LEU A 43 -1.87 6.95 -2.00
C LEU A 43 -3.05 7.43 -2.85
N LYS A 44 -4.23 6.83 -2.68
CA LYS A 44 -5.45 7.28 -3.35
C LYS A 44 -5.78 8.74 -2.99
N SER A 45 -5.81 9.09 -1.70
CA SER A 45 -6.06 10.48 -1.28
C SER A 45 -5.05 11.46 -1.86
N LEU A 46 -3.76 11.08 -1.90
CA LEU A 46 -2.72 11.90 -2.51
C LEU A 46 -2.99 12.15 -4.00
N LEU A 47 -3.39 11.12 -4.74
CA LEU A 47 -3.69 11.22 -6.17
C LEU A 47 -4.99 12.01 -6.44
N GLU A 48 -6.01 11.88 -5.57
CA GLU A 48 -7.30 12.55 -5.75
C GLU A 48 -7.31 14.00 -5.27
N THR A 49 -6.54 14.34 -4.24
CA THR A 49 -6.63 15.63 -3.54
C THR A 49 -5.32 16.42 -3.50
N GLY A 50 -4.21 15.83 -3.97
CA GLY A 50 -2.85 16.39 -3.83
C GLY A 50 -2.26 16.23 -2.43
N ALA A 51 -2.95 15.51 -1.53
CA ALA A 51 -2.64 15.39 -0.12
C ALA A 51 -2.81 13.94 0.39
N SER A 52 -1.74 13.35 0.95
CA SER A 52 -1.82 12.05 1.64
C SER A 52 -2.62 12.12 2.94
N LEU A 53 -3.08 10.98 3.46
CA LEU A 53 -3.80 10.94 4.75
C LEU A 53 -2.88 11.34 5.92
N GLU A 54 -3.41 12.12 6.87
CA GLU A 54 -2.65 12.59 8.05
C GLU A 54 -2.00 11.44 8.82
N GLU A 55 -2.71 10.31 8.96
CA GLU A 55 -2.22 9.10 9.62
C GLU A 55 -0.89 8.61 9.02
N THR A 56 -0.81 8.56 7.69
CA THR A 56 0.43 8.16 7.00
C THR A 56 1.51 9.25 6.97
N ARG A 57 1.14 10.54 7.13
CA ARG A 57 2.14 11.63 7.25
C ARG A 57 2.86 11.58 8.59
N ARG A 58 2.15 11.17 9.64
CA ARG A 58 2.71 11.07 11.00
C ARG A 58 3.52 9.79 11.23
N TRP A 59 3.36 8.78 10.36
CA TRP A 59 4.05 7.49 10.49
C TRP A 59 5.58 7.58 10.37
N CYS A 60 6.10 8.58 9.64
CA CYS A 60 7.55 8.83 9.53
C CYS A 60 8.18 9.54 10.75
N HIS A 61 7.40 9.92 11.77
CA HIS A 61 7.90 10.63 12.97
C HIS A 61 7.93 9.76 14.24
N GLY A 62 7.99 8.44 14.10
CA GLY A 62 8.23 7.49 15.20
C GLY A 62 9.63 6.89 15.14
#